data_AF-A0A3E0HZC4-F1
#
_entry.id   AF-A0A3E0HZC4-F1
#
_cell.length_a   1.000
_cell.length_b   1.000
_cell.length_c   1.000
_cell.angle_alpha   90.00
_cell.angle_beta   90.00
_cell.angle_gamma   90.00
#
_symmetry.space_group_name_H-M   'P 1'
#
loop_
_entity.id
_entity.type
_entity.pdbx_description
1 polymer ?
#
loop_
_entity_poly.entity_id
_entity_poly.type
_entity_poly.pdbx_seq_one_letter_code
_entity_poly.pdbx_strand_id
1 'polypeptide(L)'
;MTATNARDGFAVVRAGGEFRLVAQREFSTGSRLFAVDGHLTETPTRYSVQVGAEIHLDLPGGHAPEEMMDRFFWRFTNHSCAPNAQLRGREFFALRPIEPWQEITFHYDTTEYEMAEPFDCRCGEESCFGRIQGFKFRTAAERELLRPMLADHLLAMVNVVHR
;
A
#
# COMPACT_ATOMS: atom_id res chain seq x y z
N MET A 1 -3.34 20.04 -15.94
CA MET A 1 -4.53 19.98 -15.06
C MET A 1 -4.14 19.15 -13.85
N THR A 2 -3.63 19.80 -12.80
CA THR A 2 -3.22 19.14 -11.56
C THR A 2 -4.48 18.79 -10.79
N ALA A 3 -4.91 17.53 -10.86
CA ALA A 3 -5.96 17.04 -9.99
C ALA A 3 -5.48 17.21 -8.55
N THR A 4 -6.04 18.18 -7.85
CA THR A 4 -5.88 18.32 -6.41
C THR A 4 -6.45 17.02 -5.82
N ASN A 5 -5.58 16.13 -5.34
CA ASN A 5 -5.98 14.96 -4.56
C ASN A 5 -6.57 15.46 -3.23
N ALA A 6 -7.80 15.96 -3.27
CA ALA A 6 -8.53 16.26 -2.06
C ALA A 6 -8.74 14.94 -1.30
N ARG A 7 -8.57 14.97 0.03
CA ARG A 7 -8.87 13.88 0.98
C ARG A 7 -10.37 13.52 1.04
N ASP A 8 -11.09 13.61 -0.07
CA ASP A 8 -12.52 13.42 -0.09
C ASP A 8 -12.89 11.98 0.32
N GLY A 9 -13.39 11.85 1.55
CA GLY A 9 -13.72 10.57 2.16
C GLY A 9 -12.58 9.88 2.92
N PHE A 10 -11.46 10.57 3.22
CA PHE A 10 -10.31 9.98 3.92
C PHE A 10 -9.73 10.89 5.01
N ALA A 11 -9.17 10.30 6.06
CA ALA A 11 -8.44 11.04 7.09
C ALA A 11 -7.21 10.27 7.58
N VAL A 12 -6.18 11.02 7.99
CA VAL A 12 -5.08 10.44 8.76
C VAL A 12 -5.35 10.71 10.23
N VAL A 13 -5.42 9.64 11.01
CA VAL A 13 -5.64 9.69 12.46
C VAL A 13 -4.43 9.10 13.18
N ARG A 14 -4.24 9.47 14.44
CA ARG A 14 -3.22 8.87 15.30
C ARG A 14 -3.90 8.04 16.38
N ALA A 15 -3.59 6.74 16.44
CA ALA A 15 -4.14 5.81 17.42
C ALA A 15 -3.05 4.84 17.88
N GLY A 16 -2.94 4.62 19.20
CA GLY A 16 -1.91 3.72 19.75
C GLY A 16 -0.46 4.18 19.51
N GLY A 17 -0.25 5.47 19.23
CA GLY A 17 1.07 6.04 18.92
C GLY A 17 1.42 6.06 17.43
N GLU A 18 0.63 5.39 16.59
CA GLU A 18 0.87 5.22 15.15
C GLU A 18 -0.13 6.02 14.31
N PHE A 19 0.27 6.41 13.10
CA PHE A 19 -0.61 7.03 12.13
C PHE A 19 -1.32 5.98 11.27
N ARG A 20 -2.56 6.28 10.90
CA ARG A 20 -3.43 5.38 10.15
C ARG A 20 -4.24 6.18 9.15
N LEU A 21 -4.35 5.69 7.93
CA LEU A 21 -5.32 6.18 6.96
C LEU A 21 -6.66 5.50 7.19
N VAL A 22 -7.72 6.27 7.41
CA VAL A 22 -9.09 5.76 7.62
C VAL A 22 -10.05 6.32 6.58
N ALA A 23 -11.09 5.56 6.27
CA ALA A 23 -12.22 6.05 5.50
C ALA A 23 -13.10 6.98 6.36
N GLN A 24 -13.66 8.04 5.79
CA GLN A 24 -14.67 8.90 6.45
C GLN A 24 -16.10 8.61 6.00
N ARG A 25 -16.26 7.75 5.00
CA ARG A 25 -17.54 7.29 4.46
C ARG A 25 -17.41 5.84 4.00
N GLU A 26 -18.54 5.23 3.66
CA GLU A 26 -18.52 3.88 3.11
C GLU A 26 -17.97 3.82 1.68
N PHE A 27 -17.35 2.69 1.35
CA PHE A 27 -16.94 2.33 0.00
C PHE A 27 -17.35 0.88 -0.29
N SER A 28 -17.96 0.63 -1.45
CA SER A 28 -18.27 -0.72 -1.91
C SER A 28 -17.04 -1.42 -2.49
N THR A 29 -17.06 -2.75 -2.54
CA THR A 29 -16.03 -3.55 -3.25
C THR A 29 -15.78 -3.02 -4.66
N GLY A 30 -14.51 -2.92 -5.06
CA GLY A 30 -14.09 -2.45 -6.38
C GLY A 30 -14.08 -0.93 -6.54
N SER A 31 -14.54 -0.16 -5.53
CA SER A 31 -14.48 1.30 -5.58
C SER A 31 -13.04 1.78 -5.73
N ARG A 32 -12.83 2.77 -6.60
CA ARG A 32 -11.59 3.55 -6.62
C ARG A 32 -11.51 4.38 -5.34
N LEU A 33 -10.40 4.28 -4.62
CA LEU A 33 -10.17 5.01 -3.37
C LEU A 33 -9.43 6.32 -3.65
N PHE A 34 -8.14 6.24 -3.95
CA PHE A 34 -7.28 7.41 -4.19
C PHE A 34 -6.08 7.02 -5.08
N ALA A 35 -5.46 8.03 -5.69
CA ALA A 35 -4.23 7.86 -6.46
C ALA A 35 -3.00 8.20 -5.60
N VAL A 36 -1.87 7.54 -5.88
CA VAL A 36 -0.58 7.83 -5.24
C VAL A 36 0.28 8.76 -6.10
N ASP A 37 0.65 9.91 -5.55
CA ASP A 37 1.54 10.92 -6.15
C ASP A 37 2.80 11.14 -5.31
N GLY A 38 3.89 11.57 -5.96
CA GLY A 38 5.21 11.64 -5.31
C GLY A 38 6.34 11.68 -6.34
N HIS A 39 7.57 11.63 -5.84
CA HIS A 39 8.79 11.56 -6.62
C HIS A 39 9.11 10.11 -6.98
N LEU A 40 9.47 9.86 -8.24
CA LEU A 40 9.94 8.55 -8.67
C LEU A 40 11.44 8.42 -8.39
N THR A 41 11.83 7.31 -7.78
CA THR A 41 13.22 7.00 -7.41
C THR A 41 13.49 5.52 -7.63
N GLU A 42 14.75 5.18 -7.89
CA GLU A 42 15.21 3.78 -7.95
C GLU A 42 15.72 3.28 -6.59
N THR A 43 15.86 4.18 -5.62
CA THR A 43 16.33 3.85 -4.27
C THR A 43 15.14 3.61 -3.35
N PRO A 44 14.86 2.36 -2.93
CA PRO A 44 13.78 2.07 -2.00
C PRO A 44 14.11 2.62 -0.61
N THR A 45 13.09 3.14 0.07
CA THR A 45 13.16 3.59 1.46
C THR A 45 12.04 2.93 2.27
N ARG A 46 12.10 3.04 3.61
CA ARG A 46 11.07 2.49 4.51
C ARG A 46 9.65 2.98 4.25
N TYR A 47 9.49 4.07 3.49
CA TYR A 47 8.19 4.69 3.24
C TYR A 47 7.86 4.82 1.74
N SER A 48 8.78 4.37 0.88
CA SER A 48 8.54 4.35 -0.55
C SER A 48 7.65 3.16 -0.91
N VAL A 49 6.87 3.27 -1.98
CA VAL A 49 6.05 2.18 -2.50
C VAL A 49 6.51 1.83 -3.91
N GLN A 50 6.82 0.57 -4.17
CA GLN A 50 7.21 0.10 -5.48
C GLN A 50 6.02 0.17 -6.46
N VAL A 51 6.22 0.84 -7.59
CA VAL A 51 5.22 1.08 -8.65
C VAL A 51 5.71 0.67 -10.04
N GLY A 52 6.90 0.07 -10.11
CA GLY A 52 7.55 -0.46 -11.31
C GLY A 52 8.69 -1.41 -10.93
N ALA A 53 9.29 -2.09 -11.92
CA ALA A 53 10.29 -3.14 -11.66
C ALA A 53 11.44 -2.69 -10.74
N GLU A 54 11.97 -1.49 -10.96
CA GLU A 54 13.01 -0.88 -10.12
C GLU A 54 12.60 0.55 -9.72
N ILE A 55 11.29 0.85 -9.75
CA ILE A 55 10.77 2.21 -9.56
C ILE A 55 9.91 2.25 -8.31
N HIS A 56 10.29 3.12 -7.40
CA HIS A 56 9.55 3.43 -6.18
C HIS A 56 9.00 4.86 -6.24
N LEU A 57 7.84 5.04 -5.63
CA LEU A 57 7.26 6.33 -5.33
C LEU A 57 7.61 6.70 -3.89
N ASP A 58 8.30 7.83 -3.70
CA ASP A 58 8.60 8.37 -2.38
C ASP A 58 8.19 9.85 -2.30
N LEU A 59 8.20 10.41 -1.09
CA LEU A 59 8.01 11.83 -0.89
C LEU A 59 9.34 12.57 -0.97
N PRO A 60 9.41 13.70 -1.69
CA PRO A 60 10.55 14.59 -1.57
C PRO A 60 10.69 15.07 -0.12
N GLY A 61 11.92 15.30 0.34
CA GLY A 61 12.16 15.89 1.65
C GLY A 61 11.62 17.34 1.73
N GLY A 62 11.37 17.82 2.94
CA GLY A 62 11.06 19.23 3.20
C GLY A 62 9.57 19.60 3.30
N HIS A 63 8.66 18.62 3.26
CA HIS A 63 7.23 18.86 3.49
C HIS A 63 6.92 19.01 4.98
N ALA A 64 6.10 20.01 5.32
CA ALA A 64 5.55 20.15 6.66
C ALA A 64 4.61 18.96 6.99
N PRO A 65 4.47 18.56 8.27
CA PRO A 65 3.59 17.45 8.66
C PRO A 65 2.15 17.60 8.13
N GLU A 66 1.62 18.81 8.12
CA GLU A 66 0.26 19.13 7.64
C GLU A 66 0.14 18.87 6.13
N GLU A 67 1.13 19.30 5.33
CA GLU A 67 1.14 19.05 3.89
C GLU A 67 1.29 17.56 3.58
N MET A 68 2.14 16.86 4.32
CA MET A 68 2.30 15.41 4.20
C MET A 68 0.98 14.69 4.47
N MET A 69 0.28 15.12 5.53
CA MET A 69 -1.04 14.62 5.83
C MET A 69 -1.99 14.96 4.68
N ASP A 70 -2.18 16.21 4.30
CA ASP A 70 -3.25 16.60 3.38
C ASP A 70 -3.07 16.10 1.94
N ARG A 71 -1.86 16.19 1.40
CA ARG A 71 -1.59 15.82 0.00
C ARG A 71 -1.11 14.38 -0.14
N PHE A 72 -0.27 13.93 0.79
CA PHE A 72 0.41 12.65 0.70
C PHE A 72 -0.12 11.64 1.72
N PHE A 73 -1.42 11.73 2.04
CA PHE A 73 -2.08 10.86 3.02
C PHE A 73 -1.93 9.37 2.72
N TRP A 74 -1.74 9.00 1.45
CA TRP A 74 -1.53 7.62 1.03
C TRP A 74 -0.32 6.97 1.71
N ARG A 75 0.68 7.76 2.14
CA ARG A 75 1.88 7.27 2.86
C ARG A 75 1.55 6.67 4.23
N PHE A 76 0.37 6.97 4.77
CA PHE A 76 -0.10 6.44 6.05
C PHE A 76 -1.00 5.21 5.89
N THR A 77 -1.03 4.60 4.70
CA THR A 77 -1.74 3.32 4.47
C THR A 77 -0.87 2.19 5.03
N ASN A 78 -1.33 1.56 6.10
CA ASN A 78 -0.55 0.52 6.79
C ASN A 78 -0.70 -0.86 6.15
N HIS A 79 0.15 -1.78 6.60
CA HIS A 79 0.07 -3.19 6.24
C HIS A 79 -1.05 -3.93 6.99
N SER A 80 -1.79 -4.80 6.28
CA SER A 80 -2.51 -5.93 6.87
C SER A 80 -2.33 -7.18 6.01
N CYS A 81 -2.27 -8.35 6.66
CA CYS A 81 -2.25 -9.64 5.96
C CYS A 81 -3.62 -10.00 5.34
N ALA A 82 -4.72 -9.42 5.85
CA ALA A 82 -6.06 -9.51 5.25
C ALA A 82 -6.55 -8.09 4.86
N PRO A 83 -5.93 -7.48 3.84
CA PRO A 83 -6.15 -6.07 3.52
C PRO A 83 -7.59 -5.81 3.05
N ASN A 84 -7.97 -4.53 3.02
CA ASN A 84 -9.20 -4.08 2.38
C ASN A 84 -8.96 -3.20 1.14
N ALA A 85 -7.70 -2.91 0.81
CA ALA A 85 -7.32 -2.21 -0.41
C ALA A 85 -6.17 -2.92 -1.14
N GLN A 86 -6.11 -2.72 -2.46
CA GLN A 86 -4.98 -3.11 -3.30
C GLN A 86 -4.55 -1.96 -4.20
N LEU A 87 -3.26 -1.91 -4.54
CA LEU A 87 -2.70 -0.96 -5.50
C LEU A 87 -2.73 -1.58 -6.91
N ARG A 88 -3.26 -0.85 -7.89
CA ARG A 88 -3.22 -1.20 -9.32
C ARG A 88 -2.67 0.00 -10.08
N GLY A 89 -1.55 -0.17 -10.79
CA GLY A 89 -0.77 0.95 -11.30
C GLY A 89 -0.42 1.95 -10.20
N ARG A 90 -1.06 3.13 -10.20
CA ARG A 90 -0.89 4.19 -9.18
C ARG A 90 -2.19 4.53 -8.45
N GLU A 91 -3.14 3.61 -8.40
CA GLU A 91 -4.45 3.84 -7.80
C GLU A 91 -4.83 2.70 -6.84
N PHE A 92 -5.32 3.07 -5.66
CA PHE A 92 -5.88 2.14 -4.70
C PHE A 92 -7.34 1.83 -5.00
N PHE A 93 -7.71 0.55 -4.90
CA PHE A 93 -9.08 0.06 -5.05
C PHE A 93 -9.48 -0.79 -3.85
N ALA A 94 -10.75 -0.68 -3.45
CA ALA A 94 -11.32 -1.49 -2.38
C ALA A 94 -11.43 -2.97 -2.79
N LEU A 95 -10.91 -3.88 -1.96
CA LEU A 95 -11.00 -5.34 -2.13
C LEU A 95 -12.31 -5.91 -1.58
N ARG A 96 -12.88 -5.22 -0.58
CA ARG A 96 -14.10 -5.56 0.14
C ARG A 96 -14.78 -4.26 0.60
N PRO A 97 -16.02 -4.28 1.11
CA PRO A 97 -16.63 -3.08 1.65
C PRO A 97 -15.76 -2.46 2.75
N ILE A 98 -15.67 -1.13 2.76
CA ILE A 98 -14.94 -0.35 3.77
C ILE A 98 -15.96 0.52 4.49
N GLU A 99 -16.06 0.36 5.81
CA GLU A 99 -16.97 1.14 6.65
C GLU A 99 -16.36 2.51 7.02
N PRO A 100 -17.20 3.52 7.37
CA PRO A 100 -16.70 4.76 7.94
C PRO A 100 -15.82 4.48 9.17
N TRP A 101 -14.69 5.19 9.25
CA TRP A 101 -13.64 5.09 10.26
C TRP A 101 -12.85 3.78 10.26
N GLN A 102 -13.12 2.86 9.34
CA GLN A 102 -12.29 1.69 9.15
C GLN A 102 -10.93 2.08 8.56
N GLU A 103 -9.87 1.47 9.06
CA GLU A 103 -8.51 1.65 8.54
C GLU A 103 -8.38 1.06 7.13
N ILE A 104 -7.75 1.81 6.24
CA ILE A 104 -7.42 1.37 4.89
C ILE A 104 -6.03 0.74 4.95
N THR A 105 -5.95 -0.52 4.57
CA THR A 105 -4.71 -1.31 4.61
C THR A 105 -4.51 -2.05 3.30
N PHE A 106 -3.24 -2.30 2.96
CA PHE A 106 -2.87 -3.14 1.83
C PHE A 106 -1.75 -4.11 2.22
N HIS A 107 -1.55 -5.17 1.45
CA HIS A 107 -0.51 -6.15 1.74
C HIS A 107 0.80 -5.71 1.07
N TYR A 108 1.79 -5.27 1.85
CA TYR A 108 3.05 -4.73 1.28
C TYR A 108 3.78 -5.69 0.33
N ASP A 109 3.78 -7.01 0.61
CA ASP A 109 4.36 -8.00 -0.33
C ASP A 109 3.60 -8.11 -1.67
N THR A 110 2.52 -7.35 -1.89
CA THR A 110 1.82 -7.28 -3.19
C THR A 110 2.30 -6.14 -4.07
N THR A 111 3.11 -5.23 -3.55
CA THR A 111 3.78 -4.16 -4.30
C THR A 111 5.29 -4.32 -4.25
N GLU A 112 5.85 -4.61 -3.08
CA GLU A 112 7.29 -4.71 -2.87
C GLU A 112 7.82 -6.10 -3.28
N TYR A 113 8.77 -6.16 -4.19
CA TYR A 113 9.50 -7.39 -4.51
C TYR A 113 10.46 -7.75 -3.37
N GLU A 114 11.22 -6.76 -2.90
CA GLU A 114 12.14 -6.84 -1.77
C GLU A 114 12.09 -5.51 -1.02
N MET A 115 11.79 -5.54 0.28
CA MET A 115 11.62 -4.33 1.07
C MET A 115 12.96 -3.78 1.57
N ALA A 116 13.10 -2.45 1.55
CA ALA A 116 14.23 -1.77 2.17
C ALA A 116 14.30 -1.97 3.70
N GLU A 117 13.15 -2.07 4.37
CA GLU A 117 13.07 -2.26 5.84
C GLU A 117 12.03 -3.32 6.20
N PRO A 118 12.41 -4.60 6.26
CA PRO A 118 11.57 -5.69 6.74
C PRO A 118 11.15 -5.54 8.21
N PHE A 119 9.97 -6.02 8.58
CA PHE A 119 9.45 -5.95 9.94
C PHE A 119 8.64 -7.19 10.34
N ASP A 120 8.48 -7.42 11.65
CA ASP A 120 7.61 -8.46 12.18
C ASP A 120 6.16 -7.93 12.30
N CYS A 121 5.23 -8.57 11.60
CA CYS A 121 3.85 -8.10 11.48
C CYS A 121 3.08 -8.24 12.79
N ARG A 122 2.25 -7.23 13.07
CA ARG A 122 1.36 -7.15 14.24
C ARG A 122 -0.08 -6.82 13.83
N CYS A 123 -0.48 -7.17 12.61
CA CYS A 123 -1.82 -6.83 12.08
C CYS A 123 -2.97 -7.49 12.85
N GLY A 124 -2.71 -8.59 13.56
CA GLY A 124 -3.71 -9.30 14.36
C GLY A 124 -4.60 -10.27 13.57
N GLU A 125 -4.39 -10.40 12.27
CA GLU A 125 -5.15 -11.33 11.41
C GLU A 125 -4.81 -12.79 11.72
N GLU A 126 -5.80 -13.68 11.69
CA GLU A 126 -5.60 -15.13 11.92
C GLU A 126 -4.66 -15.76 10.89
N SER A 127 -4.71 -15.26 9.66
CA SER A 127 -3.87 -15.68 8.54
C SER A 127 -2.63 -14.79 8.35
N CYS A 128 -2.05 -14.32 9.45
CA CYS A 128 -0.86 -13.46 9.42
C CYS A 128 0.37 -14.15 8.81
N PHE A 129 1.08 -13.44 7.94
CA PHE A 129 2.27 -13.90 7.22
C PHE A 129 3.56 -13.79 8.06
N GLY A 130 3.45 -13.36 9.32
CA GLY A 130 4.58 -13.21 10.24
C GLY A 130 5.48 -12.04 9.83
N ARG A 131 6.65 -12.31 9.26
CA ARG A 131 7.60 -11.28 8.86
C ARG A 131 7.27 -10.76 7.47
N ILE A 132 7.19 -9.44 7.28
CA ILE A 132 6.93 -8.78 5.99
C ILE A 132 8.25 -8.24 5.44
N GLN A 133 8.58 -8.60 4.20
CA GLN A 133 9.92 -8.36 3.65
C GLN A 133 9.96 -8.30 2.10
N GLY A 134 8.81 -8.37 1.44
CA GLY A 134 8.68 -8.40 -0.02
C GLY A 134 8.32 -9.77 -0.59
N PHE A 135 7.71 -9.75 -1.77
CA PHE A 135 7.20 -10.92 -2.49
C PHE A 135 8.25 -12.01 -2.74
N LYS A 136 9.50 -11.61 -2.99
CA LYS A 136 10.64 -12.51 -3.25
C LYS A 136 10.82 -13.58 -2.17
N PHE A 137 10.49 -13.26 -0.91
CA PHE A 137 10.72 -14.15 0.21
C PHE A 137 9.49 -14.99 0.61
N ARG A 138 8.36 -14.84 -0.07
CA ARG A 138 7.16 -15.65 0.16
C ARG A 138 7.37 -17.08 -0.33
N THR A 139 6.81 -18.04 0.40
CA THR A 139 6.70 -19.43 -0.04
C THR A 139 5.82 -19.55 -1.28
N ALA A 140 5.90 -20.66 -2.01
CA ALA A 140 5.05 -20.88 -3.19
C ALA A 140 3.55 -20.78 -2.85
N ALA A 141 3.11 -21.34 -1.72
CA ALA A 141 1.71 -21.28 -1.31
C ALA A 141 1.26 -19.83 -1.00
N GLU A 142 2.06 -19.07 -0.25
CA GLU A 142 1.80 -17.67 0.03
C GLU A 142 1.75 -16.82 -1.25
N ARG A 143 2.65 -17.08 -2.21
CA ARG A 143 2.64 -16.39 -3.51
C ARG A 143 1.35 -16.61 -4.28
N GLU A 144 0.81 -17.84 -4.27
CA GLU A 144 -0.48 -18.12 -4.90
C GLU A 144 -1.65 -17.42 -4.19
N LEU A 145 -1.62 -17.32 -2.85
CA LEU A 145 -2.62 -16.55 -2.10
C LEU A 145 -2.57 -15.05 -2.43
N LEU A 146 -1.38 -14.48 -2.61
CA LEU A 146 -1.19 -13.06 -2.92
C LEU A 146 -1.42 -12.73 -4.40
N ARG A 147 -1.31 -13.71 -5.31
CA ARG A 147 -1.40 -13.54 -6.77
C ARG A 147 -2.57 -12.65 -7.24
N PRO A 148 -3.80 -12.77 -6.70
CA PRO A 148 -4.94 -11.93 -7.12
C PRO A 148 -4.79 -10.44 -6.80
N MET A 149 -3.92 -10.09 -5.85
CA MET A 149 -3.74 -8.72 -5.35
C MET A 149 -2.44 -8.07 -5.85
N LEU A 150 -1.58 -8.82 -6.55
CA LEU A 150 -0.28 -8.31 -7.01
C LEU A 150 -0.43 -7.09 -7.92
N ALA A 151 0.43 -6.11 -7.68
CA ALA A 151 0.64 -5.01 -8.60
C ALA A 151 1.24 -5.52 -9.93
N ASP A 152 0.94 -4.80 -11.01
CA ASP A 152 1.24 -5.21 -12.38
C ASP A 152 2.74 -5.47 -12.61
N HIS A 153 3.62 -4.69 -11.96
CA HIS A 153 5.06 -4.85 -12.10
C HIS A 153 5.56 -6.16 -11.48
N LEU A 154 4.98 -6.61 -10.36
CA LEU A 154 5.34 -7.90 -9.77
C LEU A 154 4.82 -9.06 -10.63
N LEU A 155 3.60 -8.95 -11.17
CA LEU A 155 3.07 -9.96 -12.11
C LEU A 155 4.00 -10.13 -13.32
N ALA A 156 4.50 -9.01 -13.87
CA ALA A 156 5.45 -9.03 -14.98
C ALA A 156 6.75 -9.73 -14.60
N MET A 157 7.32 -9.43 -13.42
CA MET A 157 8.56 -10.05 -12.93
C MET A 157 8.41 -11.57 -12.72
N VAL A 158 7.31 -12.01 -12.13
CA VAL A 158 7.06 -13.44 -11.86
C VAL A 158 6.86 -14.24 -13.16
N ASN A 159 6.21 -13.64 -14.16
CA ASN A 159 5.99 -14.30 -15.45
C ASN A 159 7.25 -14.41 -16.32
N VAL A 160 8.27 -13.59 -16.06
CA VAL A 160 9.57 -13.66 -16.76
C VAL A 160 10.45 -14.78 -16.20
N VAL A 161 10.35 -15.09 -14.90
CA VAL A 161 11.17 -16.13 -14.24
C VAL A 161 10.75 -17.56 -14.64
N HIS A 162 9.55 -17.73 -15.21
CA HIS A 162 9.02 -19.02 -15.68
C HIS A 162 9.18 -19.28 -17.19
N ARG A 163 10.05 -18.54 -17.89
CA ARG A 163 10.48 -18.83 -19.27
C ARG A 163 11.94 -19.23 -19.29
#